data_AF-A0A6L0WRI3-F1
#
_entry.id   AF-A0A6L0WRI3-F1
#
_cell.length_a   1.000
_cell.length_b   1.000
_cell.length_c   1.000
_cell.angle_alpha   90.00
_cell.angle_beta   90.00
_cell.angle_gamma   90.00
#
_symmetry.space_group_name_H-M   'P 1'
#
loop_
_entity.id
_entity.type
_entity.pdbx_description
1 polymer ?
#
loop_
_entity_poly.entity_id
_entity_poly.type
_entity_poly.pdbx_seq_one_letter_code
_entity_poly.pdbx_strand_id
1 'polypeptide(L)'
;MNAMYSADQINVPPELGTIMKQYTKAVMRDKPTDLYKYSANFFAILSGYAAPFDSEGQLMENGTQEASSRSADPISFGSEKDEKAGSQDPIDILLRRYDRTGTGYMDPAELPRLLAELRTNLSVDEKDVISAEDILAVLPSAQNQIDLLELRSLLLEGMGD
;
A
#
# COMPACT_ATOMS: atom_id res chain seq x y z
N MET A 1 26.40 31.36 -2.26
CA MET A 1 25.74 30.42 -1.34
C MET A 1 26.04 28.99 -1.80
N ASN A 2 26.79 28.21 -1.02
CA ASN A 2 26.97 26.77 -1.28
C ASN A 2 25.83 26.04 -0.56
N ALA A 3 24.89 25.46 -1.30
CA ALA A 3 23.94 24.52 -0.72
C ALA A 3 24.71 23.25 -0.34
N MET A 4 25.03 23.14 0.95
CA MET A 4 25.61 21.94 1.53
C MET A 4 24.48 20.91 1.66
N TYR A 5 24.21 20.17 0.58
CA TYR A 5 23.29 19.04 0.62
C TYR A 5 23.99 17.91 1.38
N SER A 6 23.67 17.78 2.67
CA SER A 6 24.08 16.62 3.48
C SER A 6 23.18 15.43 3.14
N ALA A 7 23.77 14.25 2.95
CA ALA A 7 23.05 12.99 2.65
C ALA A 7 21.98 12.61 3.70
N ASP A 8 22.05 13.23 4.88
CA ASP A 8 21.10 13.12 6.00
C ASP A 8 19.67 13.57 5.65
N GLN A 9 19.49 14.36 4.58
CA GLN A 9 18.17 14.82 4.13
C GLN A 9 17.48 13.85 3.14
N ILE A 10 18.16 12.79 2.71
CA ILE A 10 17.57 11.80 1.80
C ILE A 10 16.83 10.77 2.65
N ASN A 11 15.55 11.01 2.92
CA ASN A 11 14.67 10.01 3.52
C ASN A 11 14.41 8.91 2.48
N VAL A 12 15.25 7.88 2.48
CA VAL A 12 15.08 6.72 1.60
C VAL A 12 13.97 5.84 2.19
N PRO A 13 12.86 5.60 1.44
CA PRO A 13 11.81 4.75 1.95
C PRO A 13 12.35 3.32 2.18
N PRO A 14 12.02 2.68 3.31
CA PRO A 14 12.53 1.34 3.65
C PRO A 14 12.14 0.30 2.59
N GLU A 15 10.99 0.49 1.94
CA GLU A 15 10.45 -0.38 0.90
C GLU A 15 11.21 -0.30 -0.43
N LEU A 16 12.02 0.74 -0.67
CA LEU A 16 12.71 0.95 -1.94
C LEU A 16 13.61 -0.23 -2.29
N GLY A 17 14.33 -0.78 -1.30
CA GLY A 17 15.21 -1.93 -1.51
C GLY A 17 14.44 -3.16 -1.99
N THR A 18 13.27 -3.42 -1.39
CA THR A 18 12.38 -4.52 -1.75
C THR A 18 11.82 -4.34 -3.16
N ILE A 19 11.34 -3.14 -3.48
CA ILE A 19 10.80 -2.81 -4.81
C ILE A 19 11.88 -2.99 -5.89
N MET A 20 13.10 -2.50 -5.66
CA MET A 20 14.21 -2.66 -6.60
C MET A 20 14.59 -4.14 -6.80
N LYS A 21 14.55 -4.94 -5.74
CA LYS A 21 14.80 -6.39 -5.81
C LYS A 21 13.72 -7.11 -6.63
N GLN A 22 12.44 -6.77 -6.42
CA GLN A 22 11.33 -7.33 -7.18
C GLN A 22 11.43 -6.96 -8.66
N TYR A 23 11.69 -5.68 -8.96
CA TYR A 23 11.91 -5.21 -10.31
C TYR A 23 13.04 -5.98 -11.00
N THR A 24 14.20 -6.10 -10.34
CA THR A 24 15.35 -6.82 -10.89
C THR A 24 15.01 -8.28 -11.18
N LYS A 25 14.30 -8.96 -10.25
CA LYS A 25 13.86 -10.35 -10.44
C LYS A 25 12.90 -10.47 -11.64
N ALA A 26 11.98 -9.52 -11.79
CA ALA A 26 11.00 -9.50 -12.86
C ALA A 26 11.67 -9.28 -14.23
N VAL A 27 12.61 -8.33 -14.33
CA VAL A 27 13.42 -8.10 -15.53
C VAL A 27 14.23 -9.33 -15.93
N MET A 28 14.89 -9.99 -14.97
CA MET A 28 15.69 -11.19 -15.26
C MET A 28 14.85 -12.37 -15.75
N ARG A 29 13.62 -12.50 -15.22
CA ARG A 29 12.67 -13.55 -15.59
C ARG A 29 12.11 -13.29 -16.99
N ASP A 30 11.56 -12.11 -17.21
CA ASP A 30 10.79 -11.79 -18.41
C ASP A 30 11.69 -11.40 -19.60
N LYS A 31 12.96 -11.07 -19.33
CA LYS A 31 13.98 -10.64 -20.32
C LYS A 31 13.38 -9.69 -21.37
N PRO A 32 12.83 -8.55 -20.93
CA PRO A 32 12.15 -7.63 -21.84
C PRO A 32 13.11 -7.11 -22.90
N THR A 33 12.62 -7.01 -24.15
CA THR A 33 13.38 -6.44 -25.25
C THR A 33 13.66 -4.95 -25.04
N ASP A 34 12.72 -4.24 -24.41
CA ASP A 34 12.83 -2.82 -24.09
C ASP A 34 12.68 -2.62 -22.57
N LEU A 35 13.82 -2.40 -21.92
CA LEU A 35 13.88 -2.21 -20.47
C LEU A 35 13.16 -0.93 -20.01
N TYR A 36 13.18 0.13 -20.82
CA TYR A 36 12.59 1.41 -20.44
C TYR A 36 11.06 1.31 -20.39
N LYS A 37 10.45 0.72 -21.43
CA LYS A 37 9.00 0.50 -21.48
C LYS A 37 8.54 -0.46 -20.39
N TYR A 38 9.31 -1.52 -20.18
CA TYR A 38 9.04 -2.47 -19.10
C TYR A 38 9.09 -1.79 -17.73
N SER A 39 10.09 -0.95 -17.47
CA SER A 39 10.19 -0.18 -16.22
C SER A 39 8.99 0.73 -16.02
N ALA A 40 8.61 1.49 -17.05
CA ALA A 40 7.50 2.42 -16.98
C ALA A 40 6.18 1.69 -16.66
N ASN A 41 5.95 0.54 -17.29
CA ASN A 41 4.80 -0.31 -17.00
C ASN A 41 4.86 -0.89 -15.58
N PHE A 42 6.00 -1.43 -15.18
CA PHE A 42 6.20 -2.06 -13.87
C PHE A 42 5.89 -1.07 -12.74
N PHE A 43 6.46 0.14 -12.79
CA PHE A 43 6.22 1.15 -11.77
C PHE A 43 4.84 1.79 -11.87
N ALA A 44 4.28 1.99 -13.08
CA ALA A 44 2.91 2.47 -13.22
C ALA A 44 1.92 1.54 -12.53
N ILE A 45 2.02 0.23 -12.81
CA ILE A 45 1.16 -0.79 -12.19
C ILE A 45 1.37 -0.85 -10.68
N LEU A 46 2.64 -0.82 -10.22
CA LEU A 46 2.96 -0.83 -8.79
C LEU A 46 2.36 0.37 -8.06
N SER A 47 2.29 1.53 -8.72
CA SER A 47 1.69 2.75 -8.19
C SER A 47 0.17 2.87 -8.45
N GLY A 48 -0.47 1.82 -9.00
CA GLY A 48 -1.91 1.81 -9.27
C GLY A 48 -2.34 2.59 -10.52
N TYR A 49 -1.40 3.02 -11.36
CA TYR A 49 -1.65 3.67 -12.65
C TYR A 49 -1.71 2.65 -13.79
N ALA A 50 -2.42 3.03 -14.87
CA ALA A 50 -2.43 2.24 -16.09
C ALA A 50 -1.04 2.20 -16.74
N ALA A 51 -0.67 1.03 -17.27
CA ALA A 51 0.58 0.85 -18.00
C ALA A 51 0.60 1.76 -19.25
N PRO A 52 1.62 2.62 -19.41
CA PRO A 52 1.71 3.53 -20.55
C PRO A 52 2.03 2.84 -21.88
N PHE A 53 2.58 1.62 -21.84
CA PHE A 53 2.93 0.85 -23.04
C PHE A 53 2.22 -0.50 -23.09
N ASP A 54 1.85 -0.93 -24.29
CA ASP A 54 1.31 -2.28 -24.52
C ASP A 54 2.42 -3.35 -24.67
N SER A 55 2.01 -4.60 -24.88
CA SER A 55 2.88 -5.76 -25.12
C SER A 55 3.76 -5.61 -26.36
N GLU A 56 3.34 -4.79 -27.32
CA GLU A 56 4.04 -4.50 -28.58
C GLU A 56 4.97 -3.27 -28.45
N GLY A 57 5.02 -2.68 -27.25
CA GLY A 57 5.82 -1.50 -26.94
C GLY A 57 5.29 -0.21 -27.56
N GLN A 58 4.03 -0.16 -27.99
CA GLN A 58 3.38 1.07 -28.43
C GLN A 58 2.83 1.83 -27.22
N LEU A 59 2.85 3.17 -27.31
CA LEU A 59 2.21 4.03 -26.32
C LEU A 59 0.70 3.81 -26.41
N MET A 60 0.09 3.35 -25.32
CA MET A 60 -1.36 3.31 -25.23
C MET A 60 -1.89 4.75 -25.16
N GLU A 61 -2.88 5.06 -26.00
CA GLU A 61 -3.52 6.38 -26.10
C GLU A 61 -4.30 6.79 -24.82
N ASN A 62 -4.31 5.95 -23.79
CA ASN A 62 -4.91 6.23 -22.47
C ASN A 62 -4.11 7.21 -21.60
N GLY A 63 -3.05 7.83 -22.14
CA GLY A 63 -2.22 8.82 -21.43
C GLY A 63 -2.93 10.12 -21.04
N THR A 64 -4.20 10.32 -21.40
CA THR A 64 -5.00 11.46 -20.90
C THR A 64 -6.49 11.13 -20.93
N GLN A 65 -7.03 10.49 -19.88
CA GLN A 65 -8.31 10.87 -19.24
C GLN A 65 -8.81 9.83 -18.24
N GLU A 66 -9.07 10.34 -17.04
CA GLU A 66 -10.28 10.10 -16.24
C GLU A 66 -10.46 8.73 -15.58
N ALA A 67 -10.61 8.80 -14.26
CA ALA A 67 -11.13 7.73 -13.43
C ALA A 67 -12.51 7.26 -13.91
N SER A 68 -12.59 6.06 -14.47
CA SER A 68 -13.75 5.18 -14.32
C SER A 68 -13.50 3.83 -14.96
N SER A 69 -13.53 2.81 -14.11
CA SER A 69 -14.15 1.51 -14.37
C SER A 69 -13.95 0.89 -15.76
N ARG A 70 -13.12 -0.15 -15.85
CA ARG A 70 -13.57 -1.52 -16.13
C ARG A 70 -12.40 -2.49 -16.33
N SER A 71 -12.51 -3.59 -15.59
CA SER A 71 -12.30 -4.98 -16.02
C SER A 71 -11.29 -5.23 -17.15
N ALA A 72 -10.08 -5.60 -16.78
CA ALA A 72 -9.22 -6.43 -17.60
C ALA A 72 -8.64 -7.54 -16.71
N ASP A 73 -8.78 -8.78 -17.18
CA ASP A 73 -8.50 -10.03 -16.50
C ASP A 73 -7.19 -10.03 -15.69
N PRO A 74 -7.18 -10.57 -14.45
CA PRO A 74 -5.97 -10.65 -13.66
C PRO A 74 -5.01 -11.63 -14.32
N ILE A 75 -3.85 -11.14 -14.75
CA ILE A 75 -2.68 -11.98 -14.92
C ILE A 75 -2.42 -12.63 -13.55
N SER A 76 -2.62 -13.95 -13.51
CA SER A 76 -2.36 -14.81 -12.35
C SER A 76 -0.87 -14.77 -12.00
N PHE A 77 -0.46 -13.72 -11.29
CA PHE A 77 0.84 -13.65 -10.64
C PHE A 77 0.86 -14.70 -9.54
N GLY A 78 1.73 -15.69 -9.71
CA GLY A 78 2.04 -16.68 -8.70
C GLY A 78 2.39 -16.01 -7.38
N SER A 79 1.43 -16.06 -6.46
CA SER A 79 1.68 -15.95 -5.03
C SER A 79 2.55 -17.13 -4.63
N GLU A 80 3.85 -16.88 -4.46
CA GLU A 80 4.72 -17.74 -3.68
C GLU A 80 5.20 -16.89 -2.50
N LYS A 81 4.31 -16.80 -1.50
CA LYS A 81 4.48 -17.42 -0.18
C LYS A 81 5.58 -16.75 0.61
N ASP A 82 5.18 -15.70 1.33
CA ASP A 82 5.65 -15.55 2.70
C ASP A 82 4.76 -16.48 3.54
N GLU A 83 5.39 -17.44 4.21
CA GLU A 83 4.72 -18.49 4.94
C GLU A 83 4.15 -17.94 6.25
N LYS A 84 2.87 -17.58 6.24
CA LYS A 84 1.94 -17.97 7.31
C LYS A 84 0.54 -18.16 6.75
N ALA A 85 0.12 -19.43 6.74
CA ALA A 85 -1.28 -19.76 6.79
C ALA A 85 -1.92 -19.06 8.01
N GLY A 86 -2.88 -18.20 7.74
CA GLY A 86 -3.77 -17.59 8.72
C GLY A 86 -4.90 -16.97 7.93
N SER A 87 -6.12 -17.31 8.29
CA SER A 87 -7.39 -16.78 7.78
C SER A 87 -7.27 -15.33 7.30
N GLN A 88 -7.91 -14.95 6.20
CA GLN A 88 -8.11 -13.52 5.89
C GLN A 88 -8.81 -12.88 7.09
N ASP A 89 -8.05 -12.24 7.98
CA ASP A 89 -8.60 -11.54 9.12
C ASP A 89 -9.51 -10.43 8.55
N PRO A 90 -10.78 -10.34 8.98
CA PRO A 90 -11.68 -9.30 8.49
C PRO A 90 -11.12 -7.89 8.74
N ILE A 91 -10.24 -7.75 9.73
CA ILE A 91 -9.47 -6.55 10.03
C ILE A 91 -8.52 -6.19 8.87
N ASP A 92 -7.79 -7.15 8.29
CA ASP A 92 -6.84 -6.91 7.18
C ASP A 92 -7.57 -6.45 5.91
N ILE A 93 -8.70 -7.09 5.61
CA ILE A 93 -9.56 -6.71 4.48
C ILE A 93 -10.05 -5.26 4.64
N LEU A 94 -10.43 -4.88 5.86
CA LEU A 94 -10.92 -3.53 6.13
C LEU A 94 -9.80 -2.49 6.04
N LEU A 95 -8.64 -2.73 6.66
CA LEU A 95 -7.50 -1.81 6.62
C LEU A 95 -7.04 -1.55 5.18
N ARG A 96 -6.96 -2.60 4.35
CA ARG A 96 -6.62 -2.47 2.92
C ARG A 96 -7.60 -1.60 2.14
N ARG A 97 -8.86 -1.50 2.56
CA ARG A 97 -9.84 -0.61 1.89
C ARG A 97 -9.50 0.86 2.09
N TYR A 98 -8.92 1.19 3.24
CA TYR A 98 -8.58 2.55 3.62
C TYR A 98 -7.15 2.96 3.20
N ASP A 99 -6.31 2.00 2.87
CA ASP A 99 -5.00 2.21 2.23
C ASP A 99 -5.17 2.61 0.75
N ARG A 100 -5.66 3.84 0.49
CA ARG A 100 -5.87 4.33 -0.90
C ARG A 100 -4.57 4.43 -1.71
N THR A 101 -3.43 4.54 -1.03
CA THR A 101 -2.12 4.77 -1.63
C THR A 101 -1.32 3.49 -1.87
N GLY A 102 -1.74 2.34 -1.34
CA GLY A 102 -0.94 1.11 -1.46
C GLY A 102 0.31 1.11 -0.57
N THR A 103 0.45 2.08 0.34
CA THR A 103 1.72 2.36 1.06
C THR A 103 1.76 1.79 2.47
N GLY A 104 0.66 1.23 2.98
CA GLY A 104 0.52 0.83 4.38
C GLY A 104 0.24 1.99 5.34
N TYR A 105 -0.15 3.15 4.81
CA TYR A 105 -0.39 4.37 5.59
C TYR A 105 -1.78 4.92 5.29
N MET A 106 -2.39 5.53 6.30
CA MET A 106 -3.73 6.06 6.24
C MET A 106 -3.79 7.50 6.76
N ASP A 107 -4.68 8.29 6.18
CA ASP A 107 -4.93 9.65 6.67
C ASP A 107 -5.68 9.60 8.01
N PRO A 108 -5.25 10.38 9.02
CA PRO A 108 -5.89 10.39 10.33
C PRO A 108 -7.34 10.87 10.30
N ALA A 109 -7.75 11.64 9.28
CA ALA A 109 -9.14 12.04 9.13
C ALA A 109 -10.09 10.87 8.82
N GLU A 110 -9.55 9.78 8.24
CA GLU A 110 -10.32 8.60 7.87
C GLU A 110 -10.35 7.56 9.01
N LEU A 111 -9.47 7.67 10.01
CA LEU A 111 -9.43 6.77 11.18
C LEU A 111 -10.80 6.61 11.86
N PRO A 112 -11.57 7.67 12.20
CA PRO A 112 -12.87 7.51 12.84
C PRO A 112 -13.88 6.75 11.97
N ARG A 113 -13.78 6.88 10.63
CA ARG A 113 -14.62 6.12 9.71
C ARG A 113 -14.26 4.64 9.72
N LEU A 114 -12.97 4.33 9.73
CA LEU A 114 -12.48 2.96 9.80
C LEU A 114 -12.91 2.29 11.10
N LEU A 115 -12.76 2.97 12.25
CA LEU A 115 -13.21 2.43 13.53
C LEU A 115 -14.73 2.17 13.54
N ALA A 116 -15.51 3.04 12.91
CA ALA A 116 -16.96 2.84 12.78
C ALA A 116 -17.30 1.61 11.91
N GLU A 117 -16.62 1.42 10.77
CA GLU A 117 -16.79 0.22 9.94
C GLU A 117 -16.31 -1.04 10.66
N LEU A 118 -15.18 -0.96 11.37
CA LEU A 118 -14.62 -2.07 12.14
C LEU A 118 -15.62 -2.53 13.21
N ARG A 119 -16.22 -1.60 13.96
CA ARG A 119 -17.30 -1.86 14.92
C ARG A 119 -18.47 -2.60 14.26
N THR A 120 -18.91 -2.14 13.08
CA THR A 120 -20.04 -2.76 12.37
C THR A 120 -19.70 -4.15 11.85
N ASN A 121 -18.46 -4.39 11.39
CA ASN A 121 -18.05 -5.67 10.82
C ASN A 121 -17.67 -6.72 11.87
N LEU A 122 -17.15 -6.32 13.04
CA LEU A 122 -16.65 -7.24 14.07
C LEU A 122 -17.56 -7.37 15.31
N SER A 123 -18.67 -6.62 15.39
CA SER A 123 -19.57 -6.63 16.56
C SER A 123 -18.85 -6.42 17.90
N VAL A 124 -17.82 -5.55 17.91
CA VAL A 124 -17.07 -5.22 19.13
C VAL A 124 -17.91 -4.30 20.00
N ASP A 125 -18.07 -4.65 21.28
CA ASP A 125 -18.77 -3.84 22.27
C ASP A 125 -18.06 -2.48 22.45
N GLU A 126 -18.82 -1.38 22.56
CA GLU A 126 -18.29 0.00 22.63
C GLU A 126 -17.33 0.27 23.81
N LYS A 127 -17.19 -0.68 24.74
CA LYS A 127 -16.34 -0.56 25.93
C LYS A 127 -14.89 -0.99 25.72
N ASP A 128 -14.61 -1.79 24.69
CA ASP A 128 -13.26 -2.28 24.36
C ASP A 128 -12.60 -1.47 23.24
N VAL A 129 -13.22 -0.37 22.82
CA VAL A 129 -12.77 0.41 21.66
C VAL A 129 -11.91 1.59 22.11
N ILE A 130 -10.62 1.52 21.79
CA ILE A 130 -9.69 2.64 21.90
C ILE A 130 -10.20 3.78 21.01
N SER A 131 -10.39 4.97 21.58
CA SER A 131 -10.88 6.13 20.82
C SER A 131 -9.85 6.60 19.79
N ALA A 132 -10.31 7.20 18.68
CA ALA A 132 -9.41 7.71 17.64
C ALA A 132 -8.33 8.65 18.21
N GLU A 133 -8.68 9.47 19.20
CA GLU A 133 -7.75 10.38 19.88
C GLU A 133 -6.68 9.65 20.69
N ASP A 134 -7.04 8.53 21.31
CA ASP A 134 -6.16 7.72 22.15
C ASP A 134 -5.20 6.89 21.26
N ILE A 135 -5.70 6.35 20.14
CA ILE A 135 -4.89 5.73 19.09
C ILE A 135 -3.88 6.74 18.51
N LEU A 136 -4.31 7.97 18.23
CA LEU A 136 -3.43 9.02 17.73
C LEU A 136 -2.39 9.48 18.76
N ALA A 137 -2.66 9.32 20.06
CA ALA A 137 -1.71 9.62 21.12
C ALA A 137 -0.65 8.52 21.29
N VAL A 138 -1.01 7.26 21.02
CA VAL A 138 -0.11 6.10 21.14
C VAL A 138 0.68 5.87 19.86
N LEU A 139 0.06 6.04 18.69
CA LEU A 139 0.73 5.84 17.41
C LEU A 139 1.61 7.05 17.04
N PRO A 140 2.87 6.83 16.64
CA PRO A 140 3.71 7.91 16.15
C PRO A 140 3.17 8.41 14.81
N SER A 141 2.51 9.56 14.81
CA SER A 141 2.06 10.23 13.58
C SER A 141 3.27 10.82 12.84
N ALA A 142 3.96 10.00 12.06
CA ALA A 142 4.94 10.49 11.11
C ALA A 142 4.18 11.24 10.00
N GLN A 143 4.41 12.54 9.86
CA GLN A 143 3.92 13.35 8.74
C GLN A 143 2.39 13.37 8.57
N ASN A 144 1.65 13.34 9.68
CA ASN A 144 0.18 13.35 9.66
C ASN A 144 -0.41 12.12 8.92
N GLN A 145 0.28 10.99 9.00
CA GLN A 145 -0.18 9.70 8.50
C GLN A 145 -0.13 8.67 9.64
N ILE A 146 -1.06 7.73 9.60
CA ILE A 146 -1.18 6.63 10.54
C ILE A 146 -0.65 5.37 9.87
N ASP A 147 0.26 4.68 10.54
CA ASP A 147 0.72 3.37 10.12
C ASP A 147 -0.37 2.32 10.37
N LEU A 148 -0.82 1.66 9.31
CA LEU A 148 -1.90 0.66 9.38
C LEU A 148 -1.45 -0.65 10.03
N LEU A 149 -0.16 -0.97 9.96
CA LEU A 149 0.39 -2.17 10.58
C LEU A 149 0.46 -2.00 12.10
N GLU A 150 0.90 -0.82 12.55
CA GLU A 150 0.91 -0.47 13.97
C GLU A 150 -0.52 -0.36 14.51
N LEU A 151 -1.44 0.25 13.77
CA LEU A 151 -2.86 0.30 14.11
C LEU A 151 -3.45 -1.11 14.29
N ARG A 152 -3.13 -2.03 13.38
CA ARG A 152 -3.53 -3.44 13.47
C ARG A 152 -2.97 -4.09 14.73
N SER A 153 -1.68 -3.89 14.99
CA SER A 153 -1.02 -4.48 16.16
C SER A 153 -1.65 -3.96 17.45
N LEU A 154 -1.92 -2.66 17.53
CA LEU A 154 -2.58 -2.01 18.66
C LEU A 154 -4.00 -2.54 18.88
N LEU A 155 -4.79 -2.71 17.81
CA LEU A 155 -6.15 -3.26 17.88
C LEU A 155 -6.18 -4.71 18.38
N LEU A 156 -5.23 -5.53 17.93
CA LEU A 156 -5.14 -6.93 18.33
C LEU A 156 -4.57 -7.08 19.75
N GLU A 157 -3.65 -6.21 20.14
CA GLU A 157 -3.09 -6.17 21.50
C GLU A 157 -4.11 -5.70 22.53
N GLY A 158 -4.96 -4.71 22.18
CA GLY A 158 -6.04 -4.24 23.05
C GLY A 158 -7.18 -5.25 23.27
N MET A 159 -7.26 -6.31 22.46
CA MET A 159 -8.29 -7.34 22.55
C MET A 159 -7.81 -8.63 23.27
N GLY A 160 -6.61 -8.58 23.88
CA GLY A 160 -5.88 -9.72 24.41
C GLY A 160 -5.81 -9.89 25.94
N ASP A 161 -6.58 -9.13 26.73
CA ASP A 161 -6.67 -9.31 28.20
C ASP A 161 -8.02 -9.88 28.65
#